data_AF-K8EJ57-F1
#
_entry.id   AF-K8EJ57-F1
#
_cell.length_a   1.000
_cell.length_b   1.000
_cell.length_c   1.000
_cell.angle_alpha   90.00
_cell.angle_beta   90.00
_cell.angle_gamma   90.00
#
_symmetry.space_group_name_H-M   'P 1'
#
loop_
_entity.id
_entity.type
_entity.pdbx_description
1 polymer ?
#
loop_
_entity_poly.entity_id
_entity_poly.type
_entity_poly.pdbx_seq_one_letter_code
_entity_poly.pdbx_strand_id
1 'polypeptide(L)'
;MTGIVESTKVGYCGGETENPTYTSVCSGDGHTEAIKLDFVKNETNFEKILEVFFNEHSPQWKAKAQYKSAIWCQNEAQHAVAIKMIENLERDGKGPIKTDVYSPSESSVTIWYDAEEYHQDFYAKQSARSWI
;
A
#
# COMPACT_ATOMS: atom_id res chain seq x y z
N MET A 1 -13.42 8.29 4.09
CA MET A 1 -14.07 8.26 2.76
C MET A 1 -15.19 7.23 2.78
N THR A 2 -16.37 7.59 3.26
CA THR A 2 -17.55 6.70 3.25
C THR A 2 -18.22 6.77 1.87
N GLY A 3 -18.46 5.61 1.24
CA GLY A 3 -19.06 5.47 -0.11
C GLY A 3 -18.07 5.04 -1.19
N ILE A 4 -16.83 5.53 -1.11
CA ILE A 4 -15.82 5.36 -2.17
C ILE A 4 -15.08 4.01 -2.12
N VAL A 5 -14.88 3.47 -0.91
CA VAL A 5 -14.10 2.24 -0.65
C VAL A 5 -15.06 1.14 -0.19
N GLU A 6 -15.04 -0.01 -0.86
CA GLU A 6 -15.89 -1.16 -0.56
C GLU A 6 -15.28 -2.04 0.54
N SER A 7 -13.96 -2.26 0.46
CA SER A 7 -13.25 -3.12 1.39
C SER A 7 -11.79 -2.66 1.55
N THR A 8 -11.25 -2.89 2.75
CA THR A 8 -9.83 -2.74 3.03
C THR A 8 -9.33 -3.95 3.80
N LYS A 9 -8.12 -4.41 3.48
CA LYS A 9 -7.38 -5.39 4.28
C LYS A 9 -5.94 -4.95 4.45
N VAL A 10 -5.40 -5.13 5.65
CA VAL A 10 -3.96 -4.99 5.90
C VAL A 10 -3.25 -6.33 5.69
N GLY A 11 -2.01 -6.27 5.25
CA GLY A 11 -1.27 -7.47 4.88
C GLY A 11 0.18 -7.19 4.52
N TYR A 12 0.78 -8.19 3.89
CA TYR A 12 2.19 -8.24 3.55
C TYR A 12 2.36 -8.52 2.05
N CYS A 13 3.28 -7.80 1.41
CA CYS A 13 3.60 -7.94 0.00
C CYS A 13 5.07 -7.57 -0.27
N GLY A 14 5.64 -7.99 -1.40
CA GLY A 14 6.96 -7.55 -1.85
C GLY A 14 8.15 -8.38 -1.38
N GLY A 15 7.97 -9.34 -0.47
CA GLY A 15 9.00 -10.30 -0.08
C GLY A 15 8.93 -11.61 -0.87
N GLU A 16 10.00 -12.41 -0.79
CA GLU A 16 10.11 -13.69 -1.51
C GLU A 16 9.66 -14.91 -0.69
N THR A 17 9.52 -14.76 0.63
CA THR A 17 9.12 -15.84 1.52
C THR A 17 7.62 -16.08 1.47
N GLU A 18 7.21 -17.34 1.55
CA GLU A 18 5.80 -17.71 1.66
C GLU A 18 5.28 -17.54 3.09
N ASN A 19 4.00 -17.16 3.21
CA ASN A 19 3.27 -17.07 4.48
C ASN A 19 4.01 -16.26 5.56
N PRO A 20 4.39 -14.99 5.29
CA PRO A 20 4.98 -14.13 6.30
C PRO A 20 4.07 -13.96 7.52
N THR A 21 4.69 -13.77 8.67
CA THR A 21 4.02 -13.44 9.94
C THR A 21 4.46 -12.06 10.37
N TYR A 22 3.68 -11.38 11.23
CA TYR A 22 4.10 -10.08 11.77
C TYR A 22 5.52 -10.11 12.35
N THR A 23 5.89 -11.21 13.01
CA THR A 23 7.21 -11.39 13.62
C THR A 23 8.32 -11.53 12.56
N SER A 24 8.08 -12.27 11.47
CA SER A 24 9.07 -12.41 10.40
C SER A 24 9.27 -11.10 9.65
N VAL A 25 8.19 -10.36 9.39
CA VAL A 25 8.23 -9.04 8.74
C VAL A 25 8.98 -8.03 9.60
N CYS A 26 8.67 -7.95 10.91
CA CYS A 26 9.41 -7.14 11.87
C CYS A 26 10.91 -7.50 11.93
N SER A 27 11.24 -8.77 11.71
CA SER A 27 12.61 -9.28 11.71
C SER A 27 13.35 -9.05 10.39
N GLY A 28 12.67 -8.55 9.35
CA GLY A 28 13.26 -8.20 8.06
C GLY A 28 13.28 -9.34 7.05
N ASP A 29 12.18 -10.07 6.89
CA ASP A 29 12.01 -11.10 5.85
C ASP A 29 11.87 -10.56 4.41
N GLY A 30 11.84 -9.24 4.25
CA GLY A 30 11.78 -8.55 2.96
C GLY A 30 10.37 -8.10 2.56
N HIS A 31 9.32 -8.56 3.23
CA HIS A 31 7.97 -8.07 2.99
C HIS A 31 7.77 -6.65 3.52
N THR A 32 6.76 -5.99 2.97
CA THR A 32 6.32 -4.65 3.32
C THR A 32 4.89 -4.71 3.85
N GLU A 33 4.61 -3.97 4.93
CA GLU A 33 3.24 -3.75 5.40
C GLU A 33 2.47 -2.93 4.36
N ALA A 34 1.33 -3.45 3.91
CA ALA A 34 0.58 -2.88 2.83
C ALA A 34 -0.94 -2.93 3.11
N ILE A 35 -1.68 -2.15 2.33
CA ILE A 35 -3.15 -2.15 2.35
C ILE A 35 -3.64 -2.59 0.97
N LYS A 36 -4.48 -3.62 0.95
CA LYS A 36 -5.29 -3.99 -0.21
C LYS A 36 -6.64 -3.28 -0.12
N LEU A 37 -7.07 -2.67 -1.21
CA LEU A 37 -8.25 -1.83 -1.24
C LEU A 37 -9.10 -2.12 -2.48
N ASP A 38 -10.39 -2.36 -2.27
CA ASP A 38 -11.40 -2.43 -3.32
C ASP A 38 -12.22 -1.13 -3.30
N PHE A 39 -12.37 -0.48 -4.46
CA PHE A 39 -13.06 0.81 -4.57
C PHE A 39 -14.07 0.84 -5.72
N VAL A 40 -15.11 1.66 -5.55
CA VAL A 40 -16.18 1.77 -6.53
C VAL A 40 -15.74 2.67 -7.69
N LYS A 41 -15.57 2.10 -8.88
CA LYS A 41 -14.98 2.79 -10.06
C LYS A 41 -15.77 3.99 -10.57
N ASN A 42 -17.05 4.11 -10.24
CA ASN A 42 -17.89 5.25 -10.61
C ASN A 42 -17.80 6.42 -9.61
N GLU A 43 -17.32 6.18 -8.38
CA GLU A 43 -17.18 7.20 -7.35
C GLU A 43 -15.73 7.72 -7.24
N THR A 44 -14.74 6.84 -7.48
CA THR A 44 -13.32 7.20 -7.52
C THR A 44 -12.57 6.46 -8.60
N ASN A 45 -11.31 6.83 -8.79
CA ASN A 45 -10.38 6.16 -9.68
C ASN A 45 -9.02 5.96 -8.99
N PHE A 46 -8.15 5.18 -9.63
CA PHE A 46 -6.84 4.87 -9.09
C PHE A 46 -5.96 6.12 -8.88
N GLU A 47 -6.08 7.13 -9.75
CA GLU A 47 -5.35 8.39 -9.62
C GLU A 47 -5.67 9.10 -8.31
N LYS A 48 -6.95 9.26 -7.96
CA LYS A 48 -7.38 9.82 -6.67
C LYS A 48 -6.90 9.00 -5.46
N ILE A 49 -6.87 7.67 -5.58
CA ILE A 49 -6.31 6.82 -4.52
C ILE A 49 -4.81 7.10 -4.35
N LEU A 50 -4.07 7.28 -5.44
CA LEU A 50 -2.66 7.64 -5.38
C LEU A 50 -2.42 9.06 -4.84
N GLU A 51 -3.30 10.03 -5.13
CA GLU A 51 -3.22 11.37 -4.53
C GLU A 51 -3.31 11.29 -3.00
N VAL A 52 -4.24 10.47 -2.47
CA VAL A 52 -4.32 10.22 -1.03
C VAL A 52 -3.05 9.53 -0.55
N PHE A 53 -2.63 8.44 -1.19
CA PHE A 53 -1.40 7.73 -0.84
C PHE A 53 -0.20 8.67 -0.72
N PHE A 54 0.11 9.48 -1.72
CA PHE A 54 1.26 10.39 -1.69
C PHE A 54 1.13 11.58 -0.73
N ASN A 55 -0.05 11.81 -0.14
CA ASN A 55 -0.29 12.83 0.88
C ASN A 55 -0.26 12.29 2.31
N GLU A 56 -0.45 10.98 2.51
CA GLU A 56 -0.50 10.35 3.84
C GLU A 56 0.87 9.93 4.38
N HIS A 57 1.93 9.93 3.56
CA HIS A 57 3.30 9.65 4.01
C HIS A 57 4.37 10.46 3.25
N SER A 58 5.64 10.25 3.63
CA SER A 58 6.81 10.88 3.03
C SER A 58 7.48 9.96 1.99
N PRO A 59 7.07 9.98 0.70
CA PRO A 59 7.55 9.05 -0.32
C PRO A 59 9.02 9.25 -0.74
N GLN A 60 9.69 10.29 -0.21
CA GLN A 60 11.09 10.61 -0.50
C GLN A 60 12.06 9.92 0.48
N TRP A 61 11.53 9.36 1.56
CA TRP A 61 12.33 8.79 2.62
C TRP A 61 12.57 7.31 2.34
N LYS A 62 13.82 6.88 2.51
CA LYS A 62 14.17 5.45 2.40
C LYS A 62 13.96 4.81 3.76
N ALA A 63 13.05 3.85 3.84
CA ALA A 63 12.76 3.09 5.06
C ALA A 63 13.33 1.66 4.97
N LYS A 64 13.17 0.88 6.05
CA LYS A 64 13.36 -0.58 6.02
C LYS A 64 12.30 -1.21 5.11
N ALA A 65 12.55 -2.44 4.64
CA ALA A 65 11.63 -3.17 3.77
C ALA A 65 10.18 -3.17 4.31
N GLN A 66 10.00 -3.43 5.60
CA GLN A 66 8.69 -3.41 6.28
C GLN A 66 7.87 -2.13 6.06
N TYR A 67 8.52 -0.96 5.96
CA TYR A 67 7.85 0.35 5.94
C TYR A 67 8.15 1.17 4.68
N LYS A 68 8.68 0.54 3.63
CA LYS A 68 9.01 1.27 2.40
C LYS A 68 7.73 1.74 1.71
N SER A 69 7.84 2.84 0.97
CA SER A 69 6.78 3.28 0.06
C SER A 69 6.77 2.36 -1.16
N ALA A 70 5.65 1.70 -1.43
CA ALA A 70 5.51 0.79 -2.57
C ALA A 70 4.07 0.73 -3.09
N ILE A 71 3.93 0.46 -4.39
CA ILE A 71 2.66 0.30 -5.11
C ILE A 71 2.72 -1.01 -5.92
N TRP A 72 1.79 -1.92 -5.67
CA TRP A 72 1.65 -3.16 -6.44
C TRP A 72 0.45 -3.10 -7.37
N CYS A 73 0.72 -2.78 -8.64
CA CYS A 73 -0.32 -2.56 -9.63
C CYS A 73 -0.96 -3.88 -10.07
N GLN A 74 -2.29 -3.89 -10.14
CA GLN A 74 -3.09 -5.05 -10.57
C GLN A 74 -3.22 -5.17 -12.09
N ASN A 75 -2.81 -4.13 -12.83
CA ASN A 75 -2.78 -4.11 -14.29
C ASN A 75 -1.84 -3.00 -14.82
N GLU A 76 -1.54 -3.06 -16.11
CA GLU A 76 -0.66 -2.10 -16.79
C GLU A 76 -1.20 -0.66 -16.78
N ALA A 77 -2.52 -0.47 -16.76
CA ALA A 77 -3.10 0.87 -16.70
C ALA A 77 -2.82 1.53 -15.33
N GLN A 78 -2.91 0.77 -14.24
CA GLN A 78 -2.50 1.26 -12.92
C GLN A 78 -1.01 1.59 -12.88
N HIS A 79 -0.17 0.71 -13.45
CA HIS A 79 1.27 0.93 -13.50
C HIS A 79 1.61 2.24 -14.23
N ALA A 80 1.05 2.46 -15.42
CA ALA A 80 1.25 3.69 -16.18
C ALA A 80 0.77 4.95 -15.42
N VAL A 81 -0.37 4.88 -14.72
CA VAL A 81 -0.88 5.99 -13.90
C VAL A 81 0.06 6.29 -12.72
N ALA A 82 0.58 5.27 -12.04
CA ALA A 82 1.49 5.44 -10.91
C ALA A 82 2.81 6.11 -11.34
N ILE A 83 3.42 5.62 -12.43
CA ILE A 83 4.64 6.21 -12.98
C ILE A 83 4.40 7.67 -13.38
N LYS A 84 3.33 7.96 -14.12
CA LYS A 84 2.99 9.32 -14.54
C LYS A 84 2.76 10.26 -13.34
N MET A 85 2.13 9.77 -12.27
CA MET A 85 1.92 10.58 -11.06
C MET A 85 3.24 10.91 -10.38
N ILE A 86 4.16 9.94 -10.26
CA ILE A 86 5.50 10.18 -9.71
C ILE A 86 6.23 11.25 -10.51
N GLU A 87 6.26 11.13 -11.84
CA GLU A 87 6.90 12.11 -12.73
C GLU A 87 6.30 13.51 -12.55
N ASN A 88 4.97 13.61 -12.44
CA ASN A 88 4.30 14.88 -12.20
C ASN A 88 4.68 15.48 -10.84
N LEU A 89 4.65 14.69 -9.76
CA LEU A 89 5.01 15.15 -8.41
C LEU A 89 6.46 15.64 -8.34
N GLU A 90 7.38 14.93 -9.00
CA GLU A 90 8.78 15.34 -9.09
C GLU A 90 8.95 16.65 -9.86
N ARG A 91 8.30 16.77 -11.03
CA ARG A 91 8.31 17.99 -11.84
C ARG A 91 7.72 19.18 -11.09
N ASP A 92 6.69 18.96 -10.29
CA ASP A 92 6.01 19.99 -9.51
C ASP A 92 6.79 20.37 -8.23
N GLY A 93 8.01 19.85 -8.06
CA GLY A 93 8.95 20.29 -7.04
C GLY A 93 8.85 19.52 -5.72
N LYS A 94 8.12 18.40 -5.69
CA LYS A 94 8.14 17.51 -4.50
C LYS A 94 9.56 16.99 -4.27
N GLY A 95 10.35 16.79 -5.33
CA GLY A 95 11.70 16.22 -5.25
C GLY A 95 11.69 14.69 -5.38
N PRO A 96 12.86 14.02 -5.36
CA PRO A 96 12.98 12.62 -5.79
C PRO A 96 12.10 11.66 -4.99
N ILE A 97 11.19 10.99 -5.67
CA ILE A 97 10.26 10.01 -5.10
C ILE A 97 10.94 8.64 -5.10
N LYS A 98 10.94 7.97 -3.94
CA LYS A 98 11.56 6.65 -3.72
C LYS A 98 10.52 5.54 -3.57
N THR A 99 9.35 5.74 -4.17
CA THR A 99 8.27 4.74 -4.13
C THR A 99 8.56 3.67 -5.16
N ASP A 100 8.64 2.42 -4.73
CA ASP A 100 8.76 1.29 -5.64
C ASP A 100 7.39 1.07 -6.33
N VAL A 101 7.38 0.95 -7.66
CA VAL A 101 6.16 0.67 -8.42
C VAL A 101 6.34 -0.65 -9.15
N TYR A 102 5.55 -1.64 -8.77
CA TYR A 102 5.61 -3.00 -9.30
C TYR A 102 4.54 -3.20 -10.37
N SER A 103 4.94 -3.67 -11.55
CA SER A 103 4.02 -4.06 -12.62
C SER A 103 3.30 -5.37 -12.28
N PRO A 104 2.13 -5.66 -12.89
CA PRO A 104 1.45 -6.95 -12.70
C PRO A 104 2.28 -8.15 -13.21
N SER A 105 3.31 -7.91 -14.04
CA SER A 105 4.21 -8.96 -14.54
C SER A 105 5.23 -9.43 -13.50
N GLU A 106 5.45 -8.65 -12.43
CA GLU A 106 6.38 -8.96 -11.34
C GLU A 106 5.71 -9.88 -10.30
N SER A 107 5.27 -11.05 -10.79
CA SER A 107 4.41 -11.99 -10.06
C SER A 107 4.97 -12.46 -8.71
N SER A 108 6.29 -12.59 -8.55
CA SER A 108 6.90 -13.07 -7.30
C SER A 108 6.74 -12.09 -6.13
N VAL A 109 6.73 -10.78 -6.42
CA VAL A 109 6.68 -9.71 -5.41
C VAL A 109 5.29 -9.09 -5.28
N THR A 110 4.34 -9.51 -6.11
CA THR A 110 2.93 -9.05 -6.09
C THR A 110 1.98 -10.02 -5.37
N ILE A 111 2.50 -11.13 -4.84
CA ILE A 111 1.71 -12.06 -4.02
C ILE A 111 1.33 -11.36 -2.71
N TRP A 112 0.04 -11.41 -2.41
CA TRP A 112 -0.56 -10.82 -1.23
C TRP A 112 -0.79 -11.86 -0.13
N TYR A 113 -0.42 -11.49 1.11
CA TYR A 113 -0.74 -12.26 2.31
C TYR A 113 -1.54 -11.39 3.28
N ASP A 114 -2.71 -11.87 3.72
CA ASP A 114 -3.47 -11.19 4.77
C ASP A 114 -2.65 -11.19 6.08
N ALA A 115 -2.56 -10.04 6.75
CA ALA A 115 -2.02 -9.98 8.09
C ALA A 115 -3.00 -10.61 9.09
N GLU A 116 -2.50 -10.95 10.28
CA GLU A 116 -3.29 -11.59 11.32
C GLU A 116 -4.52 -10.75 11.71
N GLU A 117 -5.60 -11.41 12.14
CA GLU A 117 -6.90 -10.77 12.40
C GLU A 117 -6.84 -9.63 13.43
N TYR A 118 -5.89 -9.66 14.37
CA TYR A 118 -5.75 -8.59 15.34
C TYR A 118 -5.23 -7.27 14.73
N HIS A 119 -4.64 -7.30 13.54
CA HIS A 119 -4.23 -6.11 12.77
C HIS A 119 -5.37 -5.52 11.93
N GLN A 120 -6.34 -6.32 11.52
CA GLN A 120 -7.47 -5.86 10.73
C GLN A 120 -8.32 -4.88 11.55
N ASP A 121 -8.79 -3.77 10.97
CA ASP A 121 -9.65 -2.78 11.62
C ASP A 121 -9.13 -2.29 12.99
N PHE A 122 -7.80 -2.23 13.16
CA PHE A 122 -7.16 -1.99 14.46
C PHE A 122 -7.72 -0.77 15.22
N TYR A 123 -7.84 0.38 14.55
CA TYR A 123 -8.38 1.60 15.17
C TYR A 123 -9.85 1.48 15.56
N ALA A 124 -10.68 0.79 14.75
CA ALA A 124 -12.08 0.56 15.08
C ALA A 124 -12.22 -0.40 16.27
N LYS A 125 -11.35 -1.41 16.35
CA LYS A 125 -11.28 -2.34 17.50
C LYS A 125 -10.81 -1.63 18.77
N GLN A 126 -9.88 -0.67 18.67
CA GLN A 126 -9.43 0.12 19.82
C GLN A 126 -10.47 1.12 20.31
N SER A 127 -11.13 1.84 19.41
CA SER A 127 -12.17 2.81 19.79
C SER A 127 -13.37 2.14 20.46
N ALA A 128 -13.72 0.91 20.07
CA ALA A 128 -14.72 0.10 20.75
C ALA A 128 -14.32 -0.33 22.18
N ARG A 129 -13.02 -0.40 22.49
CA ARG A 129 -12.51 -0.73 23.83
C ARG A 129 -12.45 0.47 24.77
N SER A 130 -12.54 1.70 24.26
CA SER A 130 -12.38 2.94 25.04
C SER A 130 -13.64 3.39 25.80
N TRP A 131 -14.70 2.57 25.88
CA TRP A 131 -15.98 2.92 26.52
C TRP A 131 -16.40 1.96 27.64
N ILE A 132 -15.43 1.33 28.32
CA ILE A 132 -15.62 0.54 29.54
C ILE A 132 -14.59 1.02 30.57
#